data_AF-A0ABD2KPS7-F1
#
_entry.id   AF-A0ABD2KPS7-F1
#
_cell.length_a   1.000
_cell.length_b   1.000
_cell.length_c   1.000
_cell.angle_alpha   90.00
_cell.angle_beta   90.00
_cell.angle_gamma   90.00
#
_symmetry.space_group_name_H-M   'P 1'
#
loop_
_entity.id
_entity.type
_entity.pdbx_description
1 polymer ?
#
loop_
_entity_poly.entity_id
_entity_poly.type
_entity_poly.pdbx_seq_one_letter_code
_entity_poly.pdbx_strand_id
1 'polypeptide(L)'
;MATHADAHFLVGQNDKKELVPAHRNILSASSDIFEAMFQKEATENANGTIGGETSAEMDGPVLIPDVDAEPFKMMLCFIYWDDLSELNRQNAVELLYARE
;
A
#
# COMPACT_ATOMS: atom_id res chain seq x y z
N MET A 1 -15.55 3.44 0.16
CA MET A 1 -14.90 2.75 -0.98
C MET A 1 -14.24 3.81 -1.84
N ALA A 2 -12.95 3.65 -2.12
CA ALA A 2 -12.19 4.54 -2.99
C ALA A 2 -12.71 4.42 -4.43
N THR A 3 -13.54 5.36 -4.87
CA THR A 3 -13.89 5.50 -6.28
C THR A 3 -12.70 6.10 -7.02
N HIS A 4 -12.29 5.48 -8.15
CA HIS A 4 -11.13 5.91 -8.97
C HIS A 4 -9.74 5.52 -8.44
N ALA A 5 -9.64 4.36 -7.77
CA ALA A 5 -8.36 3.80 -7.33
C ALA A 5 -7.43 3.47 -8.51
N ASP A 6 -6.20 3.95 -8.43
CA ASP A 6 -5.10 3.74 -9.40
C ASP A 6 -3.93 2.96 -8.77
N ALA A 7 -4.05 2.55 -7.50
CA ALA A 7 -3.16 1.62 -6.81
C ALA A 7 -3.96 0.51 -6.12
N HIS A 8 -3.41 -0.70 -6.14
CA HIS A 8 -3.98 -1.87 -5.45
C HIS A 8 -2.89 -2.54 -4.62
N PHE A 9 -3.20 -2.89 -3.38
CA PHE A 9 -2.29 -3.56 -2.44
C PHE A 9 -2.88 -4.91 -2.05
N LEU A 10 -2.12 -5.99 -2.16
CA LEU A 10 -2.48 -7.30 -1.64
C LEU A 10 -1.79 -7.49 -0.30
N VAL A 11 -2.54 -7.30 0.78
CA VAL A 11 -2.03 -7.20 2.14
C VAL A 11 -2.45 -8.40 2.97
N GLY A 12 -1.54 -8.95 3.77
CA GLY A 12 -1.85 -10.01 4.73
C GLY A 12 -1.03 -11.28 4.53
N GLN A 13 -0.95 -12.07 5.60
CA GLN A 13 -0.14 -13.27 5.65
C GLN A 13 -0.94 -14.53 5.25
N ASN A 14 -0.33 -15.40 4.44
CA ASN A 14 -0.86 -16.71 4.05
C ASN A 14 -2.26 -16.65 3.38
N ASP A 15 -3.25 -17.34 3.95
CA ASP A 15 -4.63 -17.42 3.44
C ASP A 15 -5.49 -16.18 3.77
N LYS A 16 -4.96 -15.20 4.52
CA LYS A 16 -5.66 -13.96 4.89
C LYS A 16 -5.21 -12.75 4.07
N LYS A 17 -5.05 -12.93 2.76
CA LYS A 17 -4.70 -11.84 1.85
C LYS A 17 -5.94 -11.05 1.47
N GLU A 18 -5.85 -9.73 1.55
CA GLU A 18 -6.91 -8.81 1.18
C GLU A 18 -6.40 -7.80 0.15
N LEU A 19 -7.21 -7.59 -0.89
CA LEU A 19 -6.95 -6.57 -1.90
C LEU A 19 -7.51 -5.23 -1.42
N VAL A 20 -6.63 -4.26 -1.19
CA VAL A 20 -6.96 -2.93 -0.69
C VAL A 20 -6.70 -1.90 -1.80
N PRO A 21 -7.76 -1.25 -2.33
CA PRO A 21 -7.62 -0.18 -3.33
C PRO A 21 -7.24 1.15 -2.69
N ALA A 22 -6.40 1.94 -3.35
CA ALA A 22 -5.95 3.26 -2.90
C ALA A 22 -5.62 4.20 -4.08
N HIS A 23 -5.22 5.43 -3.76
CA HIS A 23 -4.82 6.46 -4.73
C HIS A 23 -3.33 6.80 -4.62
N ARG A 24 -2.58 6.64 -5.72
CA ARG A 24 -1.13 6.90 -5.82
C ARG A 24 -0.79 8.32 -5.39
N ASN A 25 -1.53 9.31 -5.90
CA ASN A 25 -1.26 10.72 -5.62
C ASN A 25 -1.35 11.07 -4.13
N ILE A 26 -2.32 10.49 -3.41
CA ILE A 26 -2.52 10.74 -1.98
C ILE A 26 -1.40 10.06 -1.18
N LEU A 27 -1.04 8.83 -1.55
CA LEU A 27 0.04 8.08 -0.91
C LEU A 27 1.41 8.73 -1.13
N SER A 28 1.74 9.16 -2.35
CA SER A 28 2.98 9.89 -2.66
C SER A 28 3.07 11.19 -1.87
N ALA A 29 1.98 11.94 -1.75
CA ALA A 29 1.98 13.19 -0.99
C ALA A 29 2.18 12.99 0.52
N SER A 30 1.92 11.77 1.01
CA SER A 30 1.94 11.45 2.45
C SER A 30 3.18 10.66 2.88
N SER A 31 3.92 10.06 1.93
CA SER A 31 5.13 9.29 2.20
C SER A 31 6.06 9.26 0.99
N ASP A 32 7.31 9.67 1.23
CA ASP A 32 8.40 9.61 0.26
C ASP A 32 8.70 8.16 -0.19
N ILE A 33 8.37 7.17 0.65
CA ILE A 33 8.53 5.74 0.32
C ILE A 33 7.54 5.36 -0.78
N PHE A 34 6.27 5.77 -0.65
CA PHE A 34 5.28 5.53 -1.68
C PHE A 34 5.60 6.30 -2.96
N GLU A 35 6.07 7.55 -2.84
CA GLU A 35 6.51 8.32 -3.99
C GLU A 35 7.67 7.61 -4.74
N ALA A 36 8.72 7.21 -4.03
CA ALA A 36 9.87 6.51 -4.61
C ALA A 36 9.46 5.18 -5.23
N MET A 37 8.57 4.43 -4.58
CA MET A 37 8.04 3.17 -5.07
C MET A 37 7.30 3.36 -6.41
N PHE A 38 6.42 4.35 -6.50
CA PHE A 38 5.64 4.62 -7.71
C PHE A 38 6.47 5.23 -8.84
N GLN A 39 7.49 6.04 -8.52
CA GLN A 39 8.45 6.56 -9.49
C GLN A 39 9.34 5.44 -10.05
N LYS A 40 9.79 4.52 -9.18
CA LYS A 40 10.56 3.34 -9.58
C LYS A 40 9.73 2.45 -10.50
N GLU A 41 8.49 2.15 -10.13
CA GLU A 41 7.55 1.39 -10.97
C GLU A 41 7.34 2.06 -12.34
N ALA A 42 7.14 3.38 -12.38
CA ALA A 42 7.00 4.12 -13.64
C ALA A 42 8.27 4.05 -14.51
N THR A 43 9.45 4.02 -13.89
CA THR A 43 10.75 3.95 -14.59
C THR A 43 11.07 2.52 -15.05
N GLU A 44 10.74 1.51 -14.26
CA GLU A 44 10.90 0.09 -14.59
C GLU A 44 9.95 -0.33 -15.72
N ASN A 45 8.73 0.19 -15.71
CA ASN A 45 7.78 0.05 -16.82
C ASN A 45 8.28 0.70 -18.12
N ALA A 46 9.08 1.77 -18.03
CA ALA A 46 9.68 2.41 -19.20
C ALA A 46 10.90 1.65 -19.76
N ASN A 47 11.59 0.84 -18.94
CA ASN A 47 12.83 0.16 -19.31
C ASN A 47 12.69 -1.36 -19.61
N GLY A 48 11.50 -1.95 -19.46
CA GLY A 48 11.19 -3.30 -19.98
C GLY A 48 11.96 -4.47 -19.37
N THR A 49 12.59 -4.30 -18.20
CA THR A 49 13.34 -5.37 -17.53
C THR A 49 12.49 -6.04 -16.44
N ILE A 50 11.82 -7.13 -16.83
CA ILE A 50 11.21 -8.10 -15.92
C ILE A 50 12.34 -8.78 -15.12
N GLY A 51 12.45 -8.53 -13.81
CA GLY A 51 13.64 -8.96 -13.06
C GLY A 51 13.54 -8.91 -11.54
N GLY A 52 12.43 -9.40 -10.98
CA GLY A 52 12.31 -9.71 -9.55
C GLY A 52 10.86 -9.79 -9.13
N GLU A 53 10.26 -10.99 -9.16
CA GLU A 53 8.90 -11.32 -8.65
C GLU A 53 7.84 -10.21 -8.59
N THR A 54 7.83 -9.34 -9.59
CA THR A 54 6.85 -8.29 -9.84
C THR A 54 6.47 -8.39 -11.31
N SER A 55 5.94 -9.56 -11.66
CA SER A 55 5.11 -9.72 -12.85
C SER A 55 3.77 -9.01 -12.58
N ALA A 56 3.17 -8.26 -13.48
CA ALA A 56 3.48 -7.91 -14.87
C ALA A 56 2.49 -6.80 -15.27
N GLU A 57 2.76 -6.10 -16.36
CA GLU A 57 1.72 -5.55 -17.25
C GLU A 57 0.57 -4.77 -16.58
N MET A 58 0.83 -3.56 -16.06
CA MET A 58 -0.22 -2.58 -15.72
C MET A 58 -1.45 -3.10 -14.94
N ASP A 59 -1.37 -4.20 -14.19
CA ASP A 59 -2.54 -4.89 -13.61
C ASP A 59 -2.13 -5.90 -12.50
N GLY A 60 -1.22 -5.52 -11.60
CA GLY A 60 -0.79 -6.36 -10.47
C GLY A 60 -0.81 -5.62 -9.13
N PRO A 61 -1.41 -6.18 -8.06
CA PRO A 61 -1.42 -5.53 -6.76
C PRO A 61 -0.06 -5.63 -6.05
N VAL A 62 0.33 -4.57 -5.36
CA VAL A 62 1.53 -4.49 -4.53
C VAL A 62 1.44 -5.49 -3.39
N LEU A 63 2.38 -6.43 -3.32
CA LEU A 63 2.40 -7.46 -2.29
C LEU A 63 2.96 -6.91 -0.98
N ILE A 64 2.15 -6.95 0.08
CA ILE A 64 2.58 -6.64 1.45
C ILE A 64 2.27 -7.86 2.33
N PRO A 65 3.14 -8.88 2.33
CA PRO A 65 2.91 -10.13 3.07
C PRO A 65 3.14 -9.97 4.59
N ASP A 66 3.84 -8.92 4.99
CA ASP A 66 4.34 -8.74 6.37
C ASP A 66 3.42 -7.89 7.25
N VAL A 67 2.35 -7.33 6.69
CA VAL A 67 1.39 -6.48 7.39
C VAL A 67 0.01 -7.08 7.25
N ASP A 68 -0.76 -7.12 8.34
CA ASP A 68 -2.15 -7.53 8.29
C ASP A 68 -3.04 -6.46 7.64
N ALA A 69 -4.13 -6.89 7.01
CA ALA A 69 -5.00 -5.99 6.25
C ALA A 69 -5.65 -4.90 7.12
N GLU A 70 -5.93 -5.18 8.40
CA GLU A 70 -6.56 -4.23 9.32
C GLU A 70 -5.62 -3.05 9.67
N PRO A 71 -4.38 -3.27 10.16
CA PRO A 71 -3.39 -2.21 10.33
C PRO A 71 -3.15 -1.36 9.09
N PHE A 72 -3.06 -2.01 7.92
CA PHE A 72 -2.84 -1.30 6.67
C PHE A 72 -4.03 -0.38 6.30
N LYS A 73 -5.27 -0.84 6.53
CA LYS A 73 -6.45 0.02 6.34
C LYS A 73 -6.47 1.20 7.31
N MET A 74 -6.01 1.02 8.55
CA MET A 74 -5.89 2.13 9.49
C MET A 74 -4.83 3.14 9.06
N MET A 75 -3.70 2.67 8.51
CA MET A 75 -2.71 3.55 7.90
C MET A 75 -3.33 4.36 6.75
N LEU A 76 -4.14 3.73 5.90
CA LEU A 76 -4.87 4.44 4.86
C LEU A 76 -5.89 5.42 5.44
N CYS A 77 -6.69 5.04 6.44
CA CYS A 77 -7.62 5.97 7.08
C CYS A 77 -6.89 7.19 7.66
N PHE A 78 -5.75 6.98 8.31
CA PHE A 78 -4.91 8.06 8.81
C PHE A 78 -4.41 8.98 7.67
N ILE A 79 -3.91 8.42 6.58
CA ILE A 79 -3.45 9.19 5.42
C ILE A 79 -4.60 10.00 4.77
N TYR A 80 -5.81 9.46 4.72
CA TYR A 80 -6.94 10.09 4.01
C TYR A 80 -7.71 11.10 4.85
N TRP A 81 -7.84 10.86 6.15
CA TRP A 81 -8.75 11.59 7.01
C TRP A 81 -8.06 12.17 8.27
N ASP A 82 -6.77 11.87 8.49
CA ASP A 82 -5.99 12.29 9.66
C ASP A 82 -6.70 11.98 10.99
N ASP A 83 -7.42 10.86 11.03
CA ASP A 83 -8.19 10.42 12.19
C ASP A 83 -7.70 9.06 12.69
N LEU A 84 -7.46 9.04 14.00
CA LEU A 84 -6.92 7.93 14.76
C LEU A 84 -7.96 7.41 15.76
N SER A 85 -9.25 7.73 15.58
CA SER A 85 -10.30 7.34 16.52
C SER A 85 -10.54 5.83 16.60
N GLU A 86 -10.09 5.05 15.61
CA GLU A 86 -10.08 3.58 15.64
C GLU A 86 -8.76 2.96 16.15
N LEU A 87 -7.78 3.79 16.53
CA LEU A 87 -6.50 3.33 17.08
C LEU A 87 -6.69 2.74 18.48
N ASN A 88 -6.17 1.53 18.71
CA ASN A 88 -6.16 0.85 19.99
C ASN A 88 -4.76 0.31 20.32
N ARG A 89 -4.56 -0.16 21.57
CA ARG A 89 -3.24 -0.64 22.00
C ARG A 89 -2.73 -1.86 21.24
N GLN A 90 -3.60 -2.67 20.66
CA GLN A 90 -3.24 -3.86 19.90
C GLN A 90 -2.74 -3.49 18.50
N ASN A 91 -3.35 -2.50 17.84
CA ASN A 91 -3.03 -2.14 16.46
C ASN A 91 -2.03 -0.97 16.32
N ALA A 92 -1.75 -0.22 17.40
CA ALA A 92 -0.86 0.93 17.35
C ALA A 92 0.59 0.58 16.95
N VAL A 93 1.08 -0.59 17.35
CA VAL A 93 2.45 -1.03 17.03
C VAL A 93 2.55 -1.45 15.56
N GLU A 94 1.55 -2.17 15.05
CA GLU A 94 1.49 -2.60 13.65
C GLU A 94 1.29 -1.41 12.71
N LEU A 95 0.52 -0.39 13.13
CA LEU A 95 0.41 0.87 12.38
C LEU A 95 1.75 1.61 12.28
N LEU A 96 2.52 1.67 13.37
CA LEU A 96 3.83 2.30 13.36
C LEU A 96 4.77 1.59 12.39
N TYR A 97 4.77 0.24 12.42
CA TYR A 97 5.56 -0.57 11.50
C TYR A 97 5.15 -0.40 10.03
N ALA A 98 3.85 -0.25 9.75
CA ALA A 98 3.38 -0.03 8.38
C ALA A 98 3.77 1.35 7.80
N ARG A 99 4.05 2.33 8.66
CA ARG A 99 4.39 3.70 8.27
C ARG A 99 5.89 3.88 7.98
N GLU A 100 6.74 3.16 8.70
CA GLU A 100 8.22 3.24 8.62
C GLU A 100 8.77 2.32 7.52
#